data_AF-A0A2E9I5F4-F1
#
_entry.id   AF-A0A2E9I5F4-F1
#
_cell.length_a   1.000
_cell.length_b   1.000
_cell.length_c   1.000
_cell.angle_alpha   90.00
_cell.angle_beta   90.00
_cell.angle_gamma   90.00
#
_symmetry.space_group_name_H-M   'P 1'
#
loop_
_entity.id
_entity.type
_entity.pdbx_description
1 polymer ?
#
loop_
_entity_poly.entity_id
_entity_poly.type
_entity_poly.pdbx_seq_one_letter_code
_entity_poly.pdbx_strand_id
1 'polypeptide(L)' 'MSPFWDMVLSPTGLMLYAAFWAFKILAGAWMLRKAMLLLPVRAQNWTEDKLGRLKLRGRGRRRLG' A
#
# COMPACT_ATOMS: atom_id res chain seq x y z
N MET A 1 23.90 9.37 -27.68
CA MET A 1 22.95 8.76 -26.73
C MET A 1 23.53 8.97 -25.34
N SER A 2 22.79 9.56 -24.40
CA SER A 2 23.40 9.95 -23.11
C SER A 2 23.65 8.70 -22.25
N PRO A 3 24.86 8.49 -21.71
CA PRO A 3 25.19 7.30 -20.92
C PRO A 3 24.32 7.13 -19.67
N PHE A 4 23.67 8.21 -19.22
CA PHE A 4 22.63 8.19 -18.20
C PHE A 4 21.42 7.32 -18.59
N TRP A 5 20.95 7.44 -19.84
CA TRP A 5 19.82 6.67 -20.33
C TRP A 5 20.18 5.19 -20.52
N ASP A 6 21.40 4.89 -20.93
CA ASP A 6 21.88 3.50 -21.02
C ASP A 6 21.96 2.83 -19.65
N MET A 7 22.36 3.58 -18.61
CA MET A 7 22.36 3.08 -17.23
C MET A 7 20.95 2.88 -16.67
N VAL A 8 20.04 3.83 -16.89
CA VAL A 8 18.66 3.78 -16.39
C VAL A 8 17.84 2.69 -17.09
N LEU A 9 18.01 2.52 -18.40
CA LEU A 9 17.32 1.51 -19.20
C LEU A 9 18.03 0.16 -19.20
N SER A 10 19.20 0.06 -18.56
CA SER A 10 19.84 -1.23 -18.34
C SER A 10 18.96 -2.13 -17.46
N PRO A 11 19.00 -3.46 -17.67
CA PRO A 11 18.27 -4.41 -16.81
C PRO A 11 18.56 -4.20 -15.33
N THR A 12 19.80 -3.90 -14.98
CA THR A 12 20.23 -3.64 -13.59
C THR A 12 19.65 -2.34 -13.04
N GLY A 13 19.63 -1.26 -13.83
CA GLY A 13 19.03 0.03 -13.45
C GLY A 13 17.53 -0.09 -13.17
N LEU A 14 16.81 -0.82 -14.04
CA LEU A 14 15.39 -1.13 -13.85
C LEU A 14 15.14 -1.97 -12.59
N MET A 15 15.96 -2.99 -12.34
CA MET A 15 15.85 -3.79 -11.12
C MET A 15 16.08 -2.97 -9.86
N LEU A 16 17.10 -2.10 -9.84
CA LEU A 16 17.37 -1.20 -8.71
C LEU A 16 16.22 -0.20 -8.50
N TYR A 17 15.67 0.35 -9.58
CA TYR A 17 14.54 1.26 -9.51
C TYR A 17 13.27 0.56 -8.98
N ALA A 18 12.97 -0.64 -9.47
CA ALA A 18 11.85 -1.44 -8.99
C ALA A 18 12.04 -1.87 -7.53
N ALA A 19 13.25 -2.28 -7.15
CA ALA A 19 13.60 -2.65 -5.78
C ALA A 19 13.48 -1.46 -4.82
N PHE A 20 13.94 -0.27 -5.23
CA PHE A 20 13.77 0.97 -4.48
C PHE A 20 12.29 1.26 -4.21
N TRP A 21 11.45 1.16 -5.23
CA TRP A 21 10.01 1.36 -5.08
C TRP A 21 9.35 0.30 -4.20
N ALA A 22 9.69 -0.97 -4.40
CA ALA A 22 9.19 -2.08 -3.59
C ALA A 22 9.56 -1.90 -2.11
N PHE A 23 10.83 -1.55 -1.84
CA PHE A 23 11.32 -1.28 -0.49
C PHE A 23 10.58 -0.10 0.15
N LYS A 24 10.40 0.99 -0.60
CA LYS A 24 9.67 2.18 -0.13
C LYS A 24 8.23 1.85 0.27
N ILE A 25 7.52 1.06 -0.55
CA ILE A 25 6.14 0.65 -0.26
C ILE A 25 6.10 -0.27 0.96
N LEU A 26 7.01 -1.25 1.04
CA LEU A 26 7.09 -2.18 2.16
C LEU A 26 7.40 -1.47 3.48
N ALA A 27 8.37 -0.56 3.47
CA ALA A 27 8.72 0.27 4.61
C ALA A 27 7.56 1.19 5.02
N GLY A 28 6.89 1.81 4.05
CA GLY A 28 5.71 2.65 4.29
C GLY A 28 4.55 1.87 4.93
N ALA A 29 4.25 0.66 4.42
CA ALA A 29 3.23 -0.22 4.98
C ALA A 29 3.60 -0.70 6.39
N TRP A 30 4.86 -1.04 6.62
CA TRP A 30 5.35 -1.45 7.93
C TRP A 30 5.28 -0.30 8.95
N MET A 31 5.65 0.91 8.54
CA MET A 31 5.57 2.10 9.36
C MET A 31 4.11 2.47 9.66
N LEU A 32 3.20 2.35 8.70
CA LEU A 32 1.77 2.55 8.91
C LEU A 32 1.21 1.51 9.90
N ARG A 33 1.63 0.25 9.79
CA ARG A 33 1.25 -0.81 10.74
C ARG A 33 1.76 -0.54 12.15
N LYS A 34 3.01 -0.07 12.29
CA LYS A 34 3.55 0.36 13.59
C LYS A 34 2.83 1.59 14.14
N ALA A 35 2.52 2.56 13.28
CA ALA A 35 1.73 3.73 13.67
C ALA A 35 0.35 3.31 14.17
N MET A 36 -0.32 2.35 13.50
CA MET A 36 -1.60 1.79 13.97
C MET A 36 -1.51 1.11 15.33
N LEU A 37 -0.36 0.49 15.68
CA LEU A 37 -0.14 -0.11 17.01
C LEU A 37 0.10 0.95 18.09
N LEU A 38 0.64 2.11 17.72
CA LEU A 38 0.86 3.25 18.62
C LEU A 38 -0.34 4.20 18.70
N LEU A 39 -1.26 4.12 17.72
CA LEU A 39 -2.47 4.94 17.68
C LEU A 39 -3.47 4.44 18.73
N PRO A 40 -4.08 5.36 19.50
CA PRO A 40 -5.03 5.02 20.55
C PRO A 40 -6.26 4.31 19.96
N VAL A 41 -6.81 3.36 20.72
CA VAL A 41 -7.94 2.45 20.41
C VAL A 41 -9.10 3.09 19.61
N ARG A 42 -9.33 4.41 19.75
CA ARG A 42 -10.31 5.17 18.95
C ARG A 42 -10.08 5.11 17.44
N ALA A 43 -8.83 5.07 16.97
CA ALA A 43 -8.54 5.01 15.54
C ALA A 43 -8.72 3.61 14.95
N GLN A 44 -8.45 2.56 15.73
CA GLN A 44 -8.78 1.18 15.36
C GLN A 44 -10.30 1.01 15.21
N ASN A 45 -11.09 1.50 16.18
CA ASN A 45 -12.55 1.43 16.12
C ASN A 45 -13.11 2.19 14.90
N TRP A 46 -12.56 3.36 14.55
CA TRP A 46 -13.00 4.09 13.36
C TRP A 46 -12.70 3.34 12.05
N THR A 47 -11.56 2.64 12.01
CA THR A 47 -11.14 1.84 10.85
C THR A 47 -12.02 0.58 10.73
N GLU A 48 -12.34 -0.08 11.85
CA GLU A 48 -13.29 -1.18 11.91
C GLU A 48 -14.71 -0.74 11.54
N ASP A 49 -15.18 0.42 11.98
CA ASP A 49 -16.49 0.97 11.61
C ASP A 49 -16.59 1.25 10.10
N LYS A 50 -15.52 1.80 9.51
CA LYS A 50 -15.46 2.06 8.06
C LYS A 50 -15.40 0.76 7.25
N LEU A 51 -14.60 -0.22 7.68
CA LEU A 51 -14.53 -1.55 7.08
C LEU A 51 -15.85 -2.32 7.23
N GLY A 52 -16.50 -2.22 8.39
CA GLY A 52 -17.83 -2.78 8.64
C GLY A 52 -18.89 -2.20 7.71
N ARG A 53 -18.93 -0.88 7.55
CA ARG A 53 -19.81 -0.21 6.58
C ARG A 53 -19.52 -0.62 5.12
N LEU A 54 -18.26 -0.77 4.74
CA LEU A 54 -17.87 -1.25 3.40
C LEU A 54 -18.26 -2.71 3.16
N LYS A 55 -18.07 -3.58 4.15
CA LYS A 55 -18.41 -5.01 4.08
C LYS A 55 -19.92 -5.23 3.99
N LEU A 56 -20.71 -4.43 4.71
CA LEU A 56 -22.18 -4.42 4.60
C LEU A 56 -22.65 -3.95 3.22
N ARG A 57 -22.02 -2.92 2.65
CA ARG A 57 -22.33 -2.41 1.32
C ARG A 57 -21.97 -3.39 0.20
N GLY A 58 -20.93 -4.20 0.38
CA GLY A 58 -20.56 -5.27 -0.55
C GLY A 58 -21.51 -6.48 -0.55
N ARG A 59 -22.16 -6.77 0.60
CA ARG A 59 -23.07 -7.91 0.74
C ARG A 59 -24.47 -7.63 0.16
N GLY A 60 -24.92 -6.38 0.17
CA GLY A 60 -26.17 -5.97 -0.48
C GLY A 60 -26.11 -6.03 -2.01
N ARG A 61 -24.93 -5.87 -2.61
CA ARG A 61 -24.75 -5.89 -4.08
C ARG A 61 -24.70 -7.29 -4.70
N ARG A 62 -24.59 -8.36 -3.90
CA ARG A 62 -24.59 -9.77 -4.36
C ARG A 62 -25.96 -10.46 -4.27
N ARG A 63 -27.00 -9.78 -3.77
CA ARG A 63 -28.36 -10.36 -3.63
C ARG A 63 -29.37 -9.83 -4.65
N LEU A 64 -28.95 -8.99 -5.60
CA LEU A 64 -29.82 -8.40 -6.64
C LEU A 64 -29.21 -8.54 -8.04
N GLY A 65 -28.56 -9.67 -8.32
CA GLY A 65 -28.09 -10.05 -9.65
C GLY A 65 -28.47 -11.49 -9.94
#